data_AF-A0A933ZRL5-F1
#
_entry.id   AF-A0A933ZRL5-F1
#
_cell.length_a   1.000
_cell.length_b   1.000
_cell.length_c   1.000
_cell.angle_alpha   90.00
_cell.angle_beta   90.00
_cell.angle_gamma   90.00
#
_symmetry.space_group_name_H-M   'P 1'
#
loop_
_entity.id
_entity.type
_entity.pdbx_description
1 polymer ?
#
loop_
_entity_poly.entity_id
_entity_poly.type
_entity_poly.pdbx_seq_one_letter_code
_entity_poly.pdbx_strand_id
1 'polypeptide(L)'
;DAARFAAAEKKKAEEDAARFAAAEKKKAEEDAARFAAAEKKKAEDAARLAVAEKKKAEEEARLAAAEKRKAEEEAARLAAAEKRKAEEEAARLAAAEKRKAEEEAARLATAEKRKAEEAARVAAAEKRKAEEAARLAAAESKRAEEEAARVAAAEKRKAEEVERLRKLEEKRAADEAGRMAAEEKKRAEESERQRRLAEKKAAEEAARLAAEEKRRADEVERQRKLEERKAAEMAARLAAEEKKRAVEDEQQRRLAEKKAAEEAARVAAEERKRAEEAERHRRIAEKKAAEEAGRAAAEEQHRAAGSAAARAADEAQVSAAGAGTVEAVGFKQLDDVSRIFVRTDSPVRYSIGETHPGVILLKLIDTRIGRKNNRRPFDTSFFEGPVAMVSPTVHGDAVHVEITLKSKSPYSARQEGGEIYVDFQRSGSGIPASGRPQ
;
A
#
# COMPACT_ATOMS: atom_id res chain seq x y z
N ASP A 1 119.84 63.90 -228.09
CA ASP A 1 118.72 63.23 -227.38
C ASP A 1 119.01 62.57 -226.02
N ALA A 2 120.24 62.53 -225.49
CA ALA A 2 120.53 61.86 -224.21
C ALA A 2 119.61 62.27 -223.04
N ALA A 3 119.13 63.52 -223.01
CA ALA A 3 118.24 64.06 -221.97
C ALA A 3 116.90 63.31 -221.80
N ARG A 4 116.43 62.53 -222.79
CA ARG A 4 115.15 61.81 -222.69
C ARG A 4 115.20 60.53 -221.86
N PHE A 5 116.37 59.87 -221.74
CA PHE A 5 116.47 58.62 -220.99
C PHE A 5 116.42 58.85 -219.46
N ALA A 6 117.06 59.92 -218.98
CA ALA A 6 117.13 60.26 -217.56
C ALA A 6 115.76 60.59 -216.92
N ALA A 7 114.77 60.95 -217.73
CA ALA A 7 113.40 61.19 -217.27
C ALA A 7 112.60 59.90 -217.02
N ALA A 8 112.94 58.80 -217.71
CA ALA A 8 112.18 57.55 -217.65
C ALA A 8 112.48 56.75 -216.38
N GLU A 9 113.76 56.60 -216.01
CA GLU A 9 114.14 55.90 -214.77
C GLU A 9 113.58 56.59 -213.52
N LYS A 10 113.69 57.92 -213.45
CA LYS A 10 113.32 58.68 -212.25
C LYS A 10 111.84 58.52 -211.91
N LYS A 11 110.96 58.44 -212.91
CA LYS A 11 109.53 58.18 -212.70
C LYS A 11 109.25 56.77 -212.20
N LYS A 12 109.99 55.75 -212.68
CA LYS A 12 109.76 54.36 -212.28
C LYS A 12 110.08 54.12 -210.80
N ALA A 13 111.18 54.69 -210.30
CA ALA A 13 111.57 54.58 -208.89
C ALA A 13 110.52 55.17 -207.93
N GLU A 14 109.77 56.19 -208.38
CA GLU A 14 108.77 56.89 -207.58
C GLU A 14 107.47 56.07 -207.43
N GLU A 15 107.05 55.32 -208.47
CA GLU A 15 105.90 54.40 -208.38
C GLU A 15 106.16 53.19 -207.46
N ASP A 16 107.36 52.60 -207.51
CA ASP A 16 107.71 51.47 -206.65
C ASP A 16 107.80 51.89 -205.17
N ALA A 17 108.31 53.09 -204.87
CA ALA A 17 108.31 53.66 -203.52
C ALA A 17 106.89 53.87 -202.96
N ALA A 18 105.98 54.41 -203.78
CA ALA A 18 104.58 54.62 -203.40
C ALA A 18 103.84 53.31 -203.08
N ARG A 19 104.12 52.23 -203.82
CA ARG A 19 103.54 50.90 -203.58
C ARG A 19 103.97 50.28 -202.26
N PHE A 20 105.24 50.44 -201.88
CA PHE A 20 105.76 49.85 -200.64
C PHE A 20 105.14 50.51 -199.39
N ALA A 21 105.07 51.84 -199.36
CA ALA A 21 104.47 52.60 -198.26
C ALA A 21 102.96 52.29 -198.06
N ALA A 22 102.22 52.05 -199.15
CA ALA A 22 100.82 51.66 -199.08
C ALA A 22 100.61 50.26 -198.47
N ALA A 23 101.51 49.31 -198.76
CA ALA A 23 101.45 47.95 -198.23
C ALA A 23 101.76 47.91 -196.71
N GLU A 24 102.76 48.66 -196.25
CA GLU A 24 103.13 48.71 -194.83
C GLU A 24 102.02 49.31 -193.97
N LYS A 25 101.43 50.44 -194.41
CA LYS A 25 100.38 51.15 -193.67
C LYS A 25 99.14 50.27 -193.41
N LYS A 26 98.74 49.45 -194.38
CA LYS A 26 97.59 48.53 -194.22
C LYS A 26 97.86 47.47 -193.13
N LYS A 27 99.09 46.97 -193.01
CA LYS A 27 99.43 45.94 -192.02
C LYS A 27 99.32 46.45 -190.59
N ALA A 28 99.79 47.69 -190.35
CA ALA A 28 99.66 48.34 -189.04
C ALA A 28 98.19 48.52 -188.59
N GLU A 29 97.28 48.75 -189.55
CA GLU A 29 95.85 48.93 -189.28
C GLU A 29 95.15 47.61 -188.90
N GLU A 30 95.51 46.49 -189.52
CA GLU A 30 95.00 45.15 -189.15
C GLU A 30 95.49 44.68 -187.76
N ASP A 31 96.77 44.93 -187.41
CA ASP A 31 97.31 44.57 -186.09
C ASP A 31 96.73 45.44 -184.95
N ALA A 32 96.49 46.74 -185.19
CA ALA A 32 95.81 47.62 -184.23
C ALA A 32 94.37 47.16 -183.92
N ALA A 33 93.62 46.75 -184.94
CA ALA A 33 92.26 46.24 -184.78
C ALA A 33 92.19 44.96 -183.92
N ARG A 34 93.19 44.07 -184.04
CA ARG A 34 93.28 42.85 -183.22
C ARG A 34 93.53 43.15 -181.74
N PHE A 35 94.35 44.15 -181.43
CA PHE A 35 94.69 44.49 -180.05
C PHE A 35 93.48 45.04 -179.27
N ALA A 36 92.73 45.96 -179.89
CA ALA A 36 91.53 46.55 -179.27
C ALA A 36 90.43 45.50 -178.97
N ALA A 37 90.27 44.49 -179.85
CA ALA A 37 89.33 43.38 -179.62
C ALA A 37 89.73 42.50 -178.42
N ALA A 38 91.03 42.26 -178.22
CA ALA A 38 91.55 41.47 -177.11
C ALA A 38 91.41 42.19 -175.75
N GLU A 39 91.61 43.51 -175.72
CA GLU A 39 91.47 44.31 -174.51
C GLU A 39 90.00 44.35 -174.03
N LYS A 40 89.06 44.61 -174.95
CA LYS A 40 87.63 44.70 -174.62
C LYS A 40 87.08 43.43 -173.96
N LYS A 41 87.60 42.24 -174.34
CA LYS A 41 87.20 40.97 -173.73
C LYS A 41 87.66 40.83 -172.28
N LYS A 42 88.89 41.26 -171.95
CA LYS A 42 89.41 41.23 -170.57
C LYS A 42 88.57 42.08 -169.61
N ALA A 43 88.05 43.22 -170.09
CA ALA A 43 87.20 44.09 -169.28
C ALA A 43 85.85 43.44 -168.90
N GLU A 44 85.24 42.63 -169.79
CA GLU A 44 83.98 41.95 -169.49
C GLU A 44 84.16 40.81 -168.46
N ASP A 45 85.20 39.99 -168.60
CA ASP A 45 85.49 38.90 -167.66
C ASP A 45 85.80 39.43 -166.24
N ALA A 46 86.54 40.56 -166.14
CA ALA A 46 86.80 41.23 -164.86
C ALA A 46 85.52 41.74 -164.18
N ALA A 47 84.59 42.31 -164.95
CA ALA A 47 83.31 42.79 -164.41
C ALA A 47 82.43 41.65 -163.86
N ARG A 48 82.47 40.45 -164.47
CA ARG A 48 81.72 39.28 -163.99
C ARG A 48 82.25 38.76 -162.65
N LEU A 49 83.57 38.76 -162.43
CA LEU A 49 84.18 38.31 -161.18
C LEU A 49 83.78 39.18 -159.98
N ALA A 50 83.85 40.50 -160.11
CA ALA A 50 83.47 41.42 -159.04
C ALA A 50 82.01 41.28 -158.57
N VAL A 51 81.09 40.95 -159.49
CA VAL A 51 79.68 40.67 -159.16
C VAL A 51 79.52 39.33 -158.42
N ALA A 52 80.37 38.33 -158.72
CA ALA A 52 80.34 37.04 -158.05
C ALA A 52 80.88 37.11 -156.62
N GLU A 53 81.97 37.84 -156.38
CA GLU A 53 82.51 38.05 -155.02
C GLU A 53 81.51 38.77 -154.11
N LYS A 54 80.90 39.87 -154.61
CA LYS A 54 79.98 40.68 -153.80
C LYS A 54 78.78 39.89 -153.27
N LYS A 55 78.27 38.91 -154.04
CA LYS A 55 77.17 38.03 -153.60
C LYS A 55 77.58 37.07 -152.48
N LYS A 56 78.81 36.54 -152.49
CA LYS A 56 79.29 35.65 -151.42
C LYS A 56 79.38 36.37 -150.08
N ALA A 57 79.92 37.58 -150.08
CA ALA A 57 80.02 38.41 -148.87
C ALA A 57 78.64 38.75 -148.26
N GLU A 58 77.62 38.96 -149.11
CA GLU A 58 76.24 39.22 -148.67
C GLU A 58 75.58 37.97 -148.06
N GLU A 59 75.83 36.78 -148.62
CA GLU A 59 75.32 35.51 -148.10
C GLU A 59 75.97 35.14 -146.75
N GLU A 60 77.29 35.29 -146.63
CA GLU A 60 78.06 35.00 -145.42
C GLU A 60 77.65 35.92 -144.25
N ALA A 61 77.49 37.22 -144.50
CA ALA A 61 76.98 38.18 -143.51
C ALA A 61 75.56 37.84 -143.03
N ARG A 62 74.70 37.30 -143.91
CA ARG A 62 73.34 36.89 -143.57
C ARG A 62 73.30 35.64 -142.68
N LEU A 63 74.22 34.70 -142.88
CA LEU A 63 74.35 33.51 -142.02
C LEU A 63 74.80 33.88 -140.61
N ALA A 64 75.87 34.69 -140.47
CA ALA A 64 76.36 35.13 -139.16
C ALA A 64 75.29 35.91 -138.36
N ALA A 65 74.49 36.74 -139.03
CA ALA A 65 73.37 37.46 -138.40
C ALA A 65 72.22 36.54 -137.95
N ALA A 66 71.99 35.43 -138.66
CA ALA A 66 70.98 34.43 -138.30
C ALA A 66 71.43 33.53 -137.14
N GLU A 67 72.72 33.18 -137.08
CA GLU A 67 73.32 32.41 -136.00
C GLU A 67 73.29 33.18 -134.67
N LYS A 68 73.76 34.44 -134.68
CA LYS A 68 73.76 35.29 -133.48
C LYS A 68 72.37 35.44 -132.85
N ARG A 69 71.31 35.59 -133.66
CA ARG A 69 69.93 35.69 -133.17
C ARG A 69 69.45 34.40 -132.47
N LYS A 70 69.89 33.22 -132.92
CA LYS A 70 69.53 31.95 -132.25
C LYS A 70 70.19 31.86 -130.88
N ALA A 71 71.47 32.21 -130.77
CA ALA A 71 72.19 32.22 -129.50
C ALA A 71 71.56 33.21 -128.49
N GLU A 72 71.14 34.38 -128.95
CA GLU A 72 70.44 35.37 -128.12
C GLU A 72 69.06 34.88 -127.64
N GLU A 73 68.27 34.18 -128.48
CA GLU A 73 66.99 33.59 -128.05
C GLU A 73 67.18 32.44 -127.05
N GLU A 74 68.15 31.56 -127.28
CA GLU A 74 68.42 30.40 -126.40
C GLU A 74 68.88 30.85 -125.01
N ALA A 75 69.81 31.81 -124.94
CA ALA A 75 70.25 32.41 -123.67
C ALA A 75 69.08 33.05 -122.89
N ALA A 76 68.18 33.76 -123.58
CA ALA A 76 67.00 34.36 -122.95
C ALA A 76 66.02 33.29 -122.42
N ARG A 77 65.82 32.18 -123.13
CA ARG A 77 64.99 31.06 -122.67
C ARG A 77 65.56 30.37 -121.42
N LEU A 78 66.88 30.16 -121.37
CA LEU A 78 67.53 29.54 -120.21
C LEU A 78 67.42 30.41 -118.96
N ALA A 79 67.73 31.71 -119.05
CA ALA A 79 67.60 32.65 -117.93
C ALA A 79 66.15 32.75 -117.41
N ALA A 80 65.16 32.73 -118.31
CA ALA A 80 63.75 32.72 -117.93
C ALA A 80 63.30 31.42 -117.25
N ALA A 81 63.87 30.27 -117.64
CA ALA A 81 63.60 28.97 -117.03
C ALA A 81 64.25 28.84 -115.64
N GLU A 82 65.48 29.34 -115.47
CA GLU A 82 66.19 29.35 -114.19
C GLU A 82 65.47 30.22 -113.16
N LYS A 83 65.11 31.46 -113.53
CA LYS A 83 64.37 32.39 -112.66
C LYS A 83 63.05 31.81 -112.15
N ARG A 84 62.30 31.09 -113.00
CA ARG A 84 61.05 30.41 -112.61
C ARG A 84 61.27 29.27 -111.61
N LYS A 85 62.37 28.51 -111.72
CA LYS A 85 62.69 27.45 -110.74
C LYS A 85 63.01 28.03 -109.37
N ALA A 86 63.82 29.10 -109.32
CA ALA A 86 64.14 29.79 -108.07
C ALA A 86 62.88 30.39 -107.41
N GLU A 87 61.96 30.96 -108.19
CA GLU A 87 60.68 31.47 -107.69
C GLU A 87 59.76 30.36 -107.15
N GLU A 88 59.69 29.19 -107.80
CA GLU A 88 58.89 28.07 -107.30
C GLU A 88 59.50 27.45 -106.02
N GLU A 89 60.82 27.29 -105.96
CA GLU A 89 61.50 26.72 -104.80
C GLU A 89 61.36 27.61 -103.56
N ALA A 90 61.56 28.93 -103.72
CA ALA A 90 61.35 29.90 -102.65
C ALA A 90 59.89 29.87 -102.13
N ALA A 91 58.90 29.79 -103.03
CA ALA A 91 57.49 29.68 -102.66
C ALA A 91 57.18 28.37 -101.91
N ARG A 92 57.77 27.24 -102.32
CA ARG A 92 57.62 25.95 -101.62
C ARG A 92 58.22 25.97 -100.21
N LEU A 93 59.40 26.57 -100.03
CA LEU A 93 60.06 26.68 -98.73
C LEU A 93 59.25 27.55 -97.76
N ALA A 94 58.81 28.75 -98.19
CA ALA A 94 57.98 29.63 -97.37
C ALA A 94 56.64 28.98 -96.97
N ALA A 95 56.00 28.23 -97.89
CA ALA A 95 54.79 27.48 -97.59
C ALA A 95 55.01 26.31 -96.60
N ALA A 96 56.17 25.66 -96.64
CA ALA A 96 56.53 24.58 -95.72
C ALA A 96 56.87 25.12 -94.31
N GLU A 97 57.57 26.24 -94.23
CA GLU A 97 57.90 26.92 -92.97
C GLU A 97 56.63 27.40 -92.25
N LYS A 98 55.73 28.11 -92.97
CA LYS A 98 54.46 28.59 -92.40
C LYS A 98 53.61 27.46 -91.82
N ARG A 99 53.53 26.30 -92.51
CA ARG A 99 52.81 25.12 -92.01
C ARG A 99 53.40 24.53 -90.72
N LYS A 100 54.73 24.52 -90.58
CA LYS A 100 55.39 24.07 -89.34
C LYS A 100 55.06 25.00 -88.17
N ALA A 101 55.14 26.31 -88.38
CA ALA A 101 54.79 27.30 -87.36
C ALA A 101 53.31 27.21 -86.93
N GLU A 102 52.39 27.01 -87.89
CA GLU A 102 50.97 26.81 -87.60
C GLU A 102 50.70 25.51 -86.82
N GLU A 103 51.38 24.41 -87.14
CA GLU A 103 51.24 23.15 -86.40
C GLU A 103 51.84 23.23 -84.98
N GLU A 104 53.01 23.85 -84.82
CA GLU A 104 53.66 24.04 -83.53
C GLU A 104 52.81 24.92 -82.60
N ALA A 105 52.28 26.04 -83.10
CA ALA A 105 51.36 26.90 -82.35
C ALA A 105 50.10 26.14 -81.89
N ALA A 106 49.52 25.30 -82.75
CA ALA A 106 48.37 24.46 -82.38
C ALA A 106 48.71 23.39 -81.32
N ARG A 107 49.91 22.78 -81.39
CA ARG A 107 50.41 21.84 -80.39
C ARG A 107 50.65 22.52 -79.03
N LEU A 108 51.23 23.73 -79.02
CA LEU A 108 51.44 24.50 -77.79
C LEU A 108 50.11 24.92 -77.15
N ALA A 109 49.18 25.49 -77.92
CA ALA A 109 47.86 25.91 -77.41
C ALA A 109 47.04 24.74 -76.84
N THR A 110 47.11 23.55 -77.46
CA THR A 110 46.43 22.34 -76.94
C THR A 110 47.12 21.75 -75.71
N ALA A 111 48.45 21.85 -75.59
CA ALA A 111 49.19 21.46 -74.39
C ALA A 111 48.92 22.41 -73.20
N GLU A 112 48.88 23.72 -73.44
CA GLU A 112 48.54 24.73 -72.43
C GLU A 112 47.11 24.54 -71.90
N LYS A 113 46.13 24.38 -72.80
CA LYS A 113 44.74 24.12 -72.42
C LYS A 113 44.58 22.85 -71.57
N ARG A 114 45.35 21.80 -71.84
CA ARG A 114 45.37 20.57 -71.00
C ARG A 114 45.93 20.84 -69.61
N LYS A 115 47.05 21.55 -69.48
CA LYS A 115 47.63 21.95 -68.18
C LYS A 115 46.65 22.80 -67.36
N ALA A 116 45.92 23.71 -68.00
CA ALA A 116 44.90 24.53 -67.35
C ALA A 116 43.70 23.68 -66.84
N GLU A 117 43.22 22.72 -67.63
CA GLU A 117 42.15 21.81 -67.18
C GLU A 117 42.61 20.89 -66.05
N GLU A 118 43.84 20.36 -66.12
CA GLU A 118 44.43 19.51 -65.08
C GLU A 118 44.60 20.26 -63.76
N ALA A 119 45.16 21.47 -63.79
CA ALA A 119 45.26 22.34 -62.61
C ALA A 119 43.88 22.67 -62.00
N ALA A 120 42.88 22.95 -62.84
CA ALA A 120 41.51 23.18 -62.39
C ALA A 120 40.88 21.93 -61.75
N ARG A 121 41.13 20.73 -62.29
CA ARG A 121 40.69 19.45 -61.70
C ARG A 121 41.36 19.19 -60.35
N VAL A 122 42.65 19.44 -60.21
CA VAL A 122 43.39 19.29 -58.95
C VAL A 122 42.83 20.24 -57.88
N ALA A 123 42.70 21.53 -58.19
CA ALA A 123 42.14 22.52 -57.26
C ALA A 123 40.68 22.20 -56.86
N ALA A 124 39.86 21.70 -57.79
CA ALA A 124 38.50 21.26 -57.49
C ALA A 124 38.45 20.01 -56.61
N ALA A 125 39.38 19.07 -56.79
CA ALA A 125 39.49 17.87 -55.96
C ALA A 125 40.00 18.19 -54.54
N GLU A 126 40.97 19.09 -54.42
CA GLU A 126 41.48 19.57 -53.13
C GLU A 126 40.40 20.33 -52.35
N LYS A 127 39.68 21.25 -53.00
CA LYS A 127 38.54 21.96 -52.39
C LYS A 127 37.44 20.99 -51.90
N ARG A 128 37.15 19.92 -52.64
CA ARG A 128 36.20 18.87 -52.20
C ARG A 128 36.68 18.13 -50.96
N LYS A 129 37.96 17.74 -50.90
CA LYS A 129 38.56 17.10 -49.70
C LYS A 129 38.50 18.02 -48.49
N ALA A 130 38.74 19.31 -48.66
CA ALA A 130 38.62 20.31 -47.59
C ALA A 130 37.18 20.47 -47.09
N GLU A 131 36.18 20.52 -47.99
CA GLU A 131 34.77 20.57 -47.60
C GLU A 131 34.30 19.28 -46.91
N GLU A 132 34.75 18.11 -47.38
CA GLU A 132 34.45 16.81 -46.78
C GLU A 132 35.04 16.68 -45.37
N ALA A 133 36.31 17.05 -45.18
CA ALA A 133 36.95 17.10 -43.86
C ALA A 133 36.24 18.07 -42.91
N ALA A 134 35.85 19.26 -43.38
CA ALA A 134 35.09 20.24 -42.59
C ALA A 134 33.69 19.72 -42.20
N ARG A 135 32.99 19.00 -43.11
CA ARG A 135 31.71 18.35 -42.82
C ARG A 135 31.86 17.23 -41.79
N LEU A 136 32.91 16.42 -41.86
CA LEU A 136 33.18 15.35 -40.89
C LEU A 136 33.47 15.93 -39.50
N ALA A 137 34.36 16.92 -39.39
CA ALA A 137 34.66 17.59 -38.12
C ALA A 137 33.41 18.28 -37.51
N ALA A 138 32.57 18.93 -38.33
CA ALA A 138 31.33 19.53 -37.87
C ALA A 138 30.27 18.48 -37.43
N ALA A 139 30.25 17.30 -38.05
CA ALA A 139 29.37 16.20 -37.65
C ALA A 139 29.85 15.50 -36.37
N GLU A 140 31.17 15.35 -36.21
CA GLU A 140 31.80 14.80 -35.00
C GLU A 140 31.61 15.73 -33.80
N SER A 141 31.88 17.03 -33.97
CA SER A 141 31.64 18.04 -32.93
C SER A 141 30.18 18.06 -32.47
N LYS A 142 29.21 18.01 -33.40
CA LYS A 142 27.78 17.91 -33.04
C LYS A 142 27.41 16.63 -32.29
N ARG A 143 28.06 15.49 -32.60
CA ARG A 143 27.85 14.25 -31.84
C ARG A 143 28.41 14.36 -30.43
N ALA A 144 29.59 14.95 -30.27
CA ALA A 144 30.20 15.19 -28.96
C ALA A 144 29.33 16.15 -28.10
N GLU A 145 28.79 17.22 -28.69
CA GLU A 145 27.83 18.12 -28.01
C GLU A 145 26.54 17.38 -27.60
N GLU A 146 25.95 16.57 -28.50
CA GLU A 146 24.72 15.82 -28.19
C GLU A 146 24.96 14.72 -27.13
N GLU A 147 26.11 14.05 -27.17
CA GLU A 147 26.50 13.04 -26.18
C GLU A 147 26.76 13.68 -24.81
N ALA A 148 27.51 14.80 -24.75
CA ALA A 148 27.71 15.55 -23.52
C ALA A 148 26.38 16.05 -22.92
N ALA A 149 25.47 16.56 -23.76
CA ALA A 149 24.13 16.96 -23.35
C ALA A 149 23.29 15.78 -22.82
N ARG A 150 23.37 14.60 -23.47
CA ARG A 150 22.71 13.37 -23.00
C ARG A 150 23.28 12.88 -21.66
N VAL A 151 24.59 12.92 -21.47
CA VAL A 151 25.25 12.55 -20.20
C VAL A 151 24.84 13.50 -19.08
N ALA A 152 24.94 14.82 -19.29
CA ALA A 152 24.52 15.82 -18.30
C ALA A 152 23.02 15.72 -17.95
N ALA A 153 22.16 15.45 -18.93
CA ALA A 153 20.73 15.22 -18.68
C ALA A 153 20.46 13.92 -17.91
N ALA A 154 21.24 12.86 -18.15
CA ALA A 154 21.13 11.60 -17.41
C ALA A 154 21.64 11.74 -15.97
N GLU A 155 22.73 12.49 -15.75
CA GLU A 155 23.25 12.79 -14.41
C GLU A 155 22.27 13.64 -13.59
N LYS A 156 21.71 14.70 -14.18
CA LYS A 156 20.69 15.53 -13.55
C LYS A 156 19.44 14.72 -13.15
N ARG A 157 19.00 13.79 -14.01
CA ARG A 157 17.89 12.87 -13.68
C ARG A 157 18.23 11.95 -12.50
N LYS A 158 19.45 11.39 -12.44
CA LYS A 158 19.90 10.57 -11.29
C LYS A 158 19.95 11.39 -10.01
N ALA A 159 20.40 12.64 -10.07
CA ALA A 159 20.40 13.53 -8.91
C ALA A 159 18.98 13.84 -8.40
N GLU A 160 18.05 14.17 -9.31
CA GLU A 160 16.62 14.37 -8.98
C GLU A 160 15.95 13.10 -8.45
N GLU A 161 16.33 11.92 -8.95
CA GLU A 161 15.84 10.62 -8.47
C GLU A 161 16.34 10.31 -7.06
N VAL A 162 17.64 10.50 -6.78
CA VAL A 162 18.23 10.35 -5.44
C VAL A 162 17.61 11.35 -4.44
N GLU A 163 17.34 12.59 -4.86
CA GLU A 163 16.67 13.57 -4.02
C GLU A 163 15.21 13.16 -3.71
N ARG A 164 14.47 12.64 -4.70
CA ARG A 164 13.11 12.10 -4.51
C ARG A 164 13.10 10.89 -3.59
N LEU A 165 14.05 9.97 -3.73
CA LEU A 165 14.17 8.80 -2.86
C LEU A 165 14.45 9.23 -1.41
N ARG A 166 15.40 10.14 -1.18
CA ARG A 166 15.67 10.70 0.15
C ARG A 166 14.44 11.35 0.78
N LYS A 167 13.70 12.19 0.04
CA LYS A 167 12.44 12.80 0.51
C LYS A 167 11.35 11.77 0.81
N LEU A 168 11.31 10.65 0.09
CA LEU A 168 10.39 9.54 0.34
C LEU A 168 10.77 8.76 1.60
N GLU A 169 12.07 8.51 1.82
CA GLU A 169 12.62 7.85 3.01
C GLU A 169 12.46 8.73 4.26
N GLU A 170 12.79 10.01 4.18
CA GLU A 170 12.55 11.00 5.24
C GLU A 170 11.06 11.06 5.63
N LYS A 171 10.16 11.11 4.64
CA LYS A 171 8.72 11.05 4.92
C LYS A 171 8.30 9.72 5.55
N ARG A 172 8.84 8.57 5.10
CA ARG A 172 8.55 7.26 5.71
C ARG A 172 9.01 7.22 7.16
N ALA A 173 10.22 7.69 7.46
CA ALA A 173 10.75 7.77 8.81
C ALA A 173 9.91 8.71 9.70
N ALA A 174 9.42 9.82 9.17
CA ALA A 174 8.51 10.72 9.89
C ALA A 174 7.12 10.09 10.14
N ASP A 175 6.53 9.43 9.13
CA ASP A 175 5.26 8.70 9.27
C ASP A 175 5.39 7.51 10.25
N GLU A 176 6.55 6.84 10.29
CA GLU A 176 6.86 5.73 11.20
C GLU A 176 7.11 6.21 12.63
N ALA A 177 7.93 7.25 12.84
CA ALA A 177 8.11 7.89 14.14
C ALA A 177 6.78 8.43 14.70
N GLY A 178 5.94 9.02 13.84
CA GLY A 178 4.60 9.47 14.18
C GLY A 178 3.66 8.32 14.60
N ARG A 179 3.76 7.15 13.95
CA ARG A 179 3.03 5.93 14.36
C ARG A 179 3.52 5.40 15.71
N MET A 180 4.83 5.29 15.91
CA MET A 180 5.42 4.81 17.17
C MET A 180 5.03 5.72 18.35
N ALA A 181 5.15 7.04 18.20
CA ALA A 181 4.73 7.99 19.23
C ALA A 181 3.21 7.94 19.51
N ALA A 182 2.38 7.70 18.49
CA ALA A 182 0.94 7.54 18.65
C ALA A 182 0.56 6.19 19.32
N GLU A 183 1.33 5.12 19.10
CA GLU A 183 1.16 3.84 19.79
C GLU A 183 1.62 3.91 21.24
N GLU A 184 2.79 4.49 21.51
CA GLU A 184 3.30 4.72 22.86
C GLU A 184 2.31 5.56 23.68
N LYS A 185 1.79 6.66 23.09
CA LYS A 185 0.77 7.48 23.74
C LYS A 185 -0.51 6.70 24.06
N LYS A 186 -1.03 5.88 23.12
CA LYS A 186 -2.20 5.01 23.38
C LYS A 186 -1.92 4.02 24.51
N ARG A 187 -0.73 3.42 24.54
CA ARG A 187 -0.31 2.46 25.57
C ARG A 187 -0.18 3.13 26.94
N ALA A 188 0.31 4.38 26.98
CA ALA A 188 0.34 5.19 28.19
C ALA A 188 -1.09 5.51 28.69
N GLU A 189 -1.96 6.04 27.83
CA GLU A 189 -3.37 6.33 28.13
C GLU A 189 -4.14 5.08 28.59
N GLU A 190 -3.91 3.92 27.98
CA GLU A 190 -4.50 2.66 28.41
C GLU A 190 -3.97 2.23 29.78
N SER A 191 -2.65 2.31 30.01
CA SER A 191 -2.05 1.96 31.31
C SER A 191 -2.58 2.86 32.44
N GLU A 192 -2.82 4.14 32.16
CA GLU A 192 -3.41 5.07 33.11
C GLU A 192 -4.89 4.74 33.37
N ARG A 193 -5.65 4.41 32.31
CA ARG A 193 -7.04 3.95 32.43
C ARG A 193 -7.14 2.66 33.25
N GLN A 194 -6.23 1.71 33.05
CA GLN A 194 -6.16 0.47 33.84
C GLN A 194 -5.82 0.77 35.31
N ARG A 195 -4.88 1.68 35.59
CA ARG A 195 -4.57 2.15 36.96
C ARG A 195 -5.77 2.80 37.64
N ARG A 196 -6.43 3.77 37.00
CA ARG A 196 -7.65 4.42 37.53
C ARG A 196 -8.80 3.43 37.78
N LEU A 197 -8.92 2.38 36.97
CA LEU A 197 -9.91 1.31 37.18
C LEU A 197 -9.53 0.39 38.36
N ALA A 198 -8.24 0.08 38.54
CA ALA A 198 -7.76 -0.69 39.70
C ALA A 198 -7.91 0.11 41.01
N GLU A 199 -7.54 1.39 41.00
CA GLU A 199 -7.72 2.34 42.09
C GLU A 199 -9.20 2.46 42.49
N LYS A 200 -10.11 2.65 41.52
CA LYS A 200 -11.55 2.69 41.80
C LYS A 200 -12.04 1.39 42.45
N LYS A 201 -11.61 0.23 41.96
CA LYS A 201 -11.98 -1.08 42.55
C LYS A 201 -11.46 -1.22 43.98
N ALA A 202 -10.21 -0.84 44.24
CA ALA A 202 -9.63 -0.88 45.58
C ALA A 202 -10.36 0.08 46.55
N ALA A 203 -10.75 1.27 46.09
CA ALA A 203 -11.56 2.21 46.87
C ALA A 203 -12.99 1.68 47.15
N GLU A 204 -13.62 1.02 46.18
CA GLU A 204 -14.94 0.39 46.33
C GLU A 204 -14.89 -0.80 47.30
N GLU A 205 -13.83 -1.62 47.23
CA GLU A 205 -13.58 -2.72 48.16
C GLU A 205 -13.28 -2.23 49.58
N ALA A 206 -12.41 -1.22 49.74
CA ALA A 206 -12.12 -0.60 51.04
C ALA A 206 -13.38 0.04 51.66
N ALA A 207 -14.20 0.73 50.86
CA ALA A 207 -15.48 1.28 51.32
C ALA A 207 -16.47 0.18 51.73
N ARG A 208 -16.51 -0.94 51.01
CA ARG A 208 -17.32 -2.12 51.38
C ARG A 208 -16.85 -2.75 52.68
N LEU A 209 -15.53 -2.93 52.87
CA LEU A 209 -14.95 -3.49 54.10
C LEU A 209 -15.24 -2.60 55.30
N ALA A 210 -15.03 -1.28 55.20
CA ALA A 210 -15.37 -0.33 56.26
C ALA A 210 -16.88 -0.30 56.59
N ALA A 211 -17.74 -0.43 55.57
CA ALA A 211 -19.18 -0.54 55.77
C ALA A 211 -19.59 -1.87 56.43
N GLU A 212 -18.88 -2.97 56.17
CA GLU A 212 -19.12 -4.25 56.82
C GLU A 212 -18.60 -4.26 58.27
N GLU A 213 -17.41 -3.71 58.53
CA GLU A 213 -16.87 -3.52 59.87
C GLU A 213 -17.82 -2.68 60.74
N LYS A 214 -18.31 -1.55 60.21
CA LYS A 214 -19.33 -0.74 60.90
C LYS A 214 -20.60 -1.53 61.19
N ARG A 215 -21.11 -2.32 60.24
CA ARG A 215 -22.29 -3.18 60.48
C ARG A 215 -22.05 -4.23 61.56
N ARG A 216 -20.86 -4.81 61.62
CA ARG A 216 -20.46 -5.76 62.68
C ARG A 216 -20.39 -5.06 64.04
N ALA A 217 -19.87 -3.83 64.10
CA ALA A 217 -19.86 -3.02 65.33
C ALA A 217 -21.30 -2.64 65.78
N ASP A 218 -22.13 -2.13 64.87
CA ASP A 218 -23.55 -1.83 65.11
C ASP A 218 -24.31 -3.08 65.60
N GLU A 219 -23.99 -4.28 65.07
CA GLU A 219 -24.60 -5.53 65.50
C GLU A 219 -24.13 -5.97 66.90
N VAL A 220 -22.82 -5.90 67.21
CA VAL A 220 -22.30 -6.19 68.56
C VAL A 220 -22.88 -5.23 69.60
N GLU A 221 -23.07 -3.95 69.28
CA GLU A 221 -23.74 -3.00 70.17
C GLU A 221 -25.22 -3.36 70.40
N ARG A 222 -25.94 -3.76 69.34
CA ARG A 222 -27.33 -4.25 69.44
C ARG A 222 -27.44 -5.54 70.27
N GLN A 223 -26.51 -6.48 70.10
CA GLN A 223 -26.47 -7.71 70.88
C GLN A 223 -26.26 -7.40 72.36
N ARG A 224 -25.26 -6.55 72.70
CA ARG A 224 -25.02 -6.08 74.08
C ARG A 224 -26.25 -5.41 74.70
N LYS A 225 -26.88 -4.46 74.01
CA LYS A 225 -28.11 -3.78 74.49
C LYS A 225 -29.29 -4.75 74.69
N LEU A 226 -29.36 -5.81 73.88
CA LEU A 226 -30.39 -6.85 73.99
C LEU A 226 -30.11 -7.83 75.14
N GLU A 227 -28.85 -8.11 75.44
CA GLU A 227 -28.44 -8.88 76.62
C GLU A 227 -28.60 -8.08 77.92
N GLU A 228 -28.20 -6.81 77.93
CA GLU A 228 -28.44 -5.85 79.02
C GLU A 228 -29.94 -5.75 79.33
N ARG A 229 -30.79 -5.58 78.31
CA ARG A 229 -32.25 -5.57 78.47
C ARG A 229 -32.78 -6.88 79.06
N LYS A 230 -32.28 -8.05 78.62
CA LYS A 230 -32.67 -9.36 79.20
C LYS A 230 -32.23 -9.48 80.65
N ALA A 231 -31.03 -9.03 81.00
CA ALA A 231 -30.52 -9.04 82.37
C ALA A 231 -31.36 -8.12 83.27
N ALA A 232 -31.70 -6.91 82.80
CA ALA A 232 -32.60 -5.99 83.49
C ALA A 232 -34.02 -6.56 83.65
N GLU A 233 -34.57 -7.23 82.63
CA GLU A 233 -35.88 -7.90 82.69
C GLU A 233 -35.87 -9.07 83.69
N MET A 234 -34.82 -9.88 83.70
CA MET A 234 -34.64 -10.97 84.67
C MET A 234 -34.47 -10.45 86.10
N ALA A 235 -33.66 -9.40 86.31
CA ALA A 235 -33.48 -8.76 87.61
C ALA A 235 -34.78 -8.13 88.11
N ALA A 236 -35.54 -7.45 87.24
CA ALA A 236 -36.85 -6.90 87.58
C ALA A 236 -37.86 -7.99 87.93
N ARG A 237 -37.84 -9.13 87.23
CA ARG A 237 -38.67 -10.30 87.55
C ARG A 237 -38.30 -10.91 88.90
N LEU A 238 -37.02 -11.08 89.20
CA LEU A 238 -36.55 -11.59 90.50
C LEU A 238 -36.93 -10.64 91.64
N ALA A 239 -36.71 -9.34 91.50
CA ALA A 239 -37.12 -8.34 92.49
C ALA A 239 -38.66 -8.24 92.66
N ALA A 240 -39.43 -8.52 91.62
CA ALA A 240 -40.89 -8.62 91.71
C ALA A 240 -41.34 -9.91 92.40
N GLU A 241 -40.63 -11.03 92.22
CA GLU A 241 -40.89 -12.28 92.91
C GLU A 241 -40.50 -12.20 94.40
N GLU A 242 -39.36 -11.60 94.72
CA GLU A 242 -38.94 -11.30 96.09
C GLU A 242 -39.97 -10.41 96.82
N LYS A 243 -40.48 -9.36 96.16
CA LYS A 243 -41.57 -8.53 96.71
C LYS A 243 -42.88 -9.30 96.92
N LYS A 244 -43.21 -10.26 96.04
CA LYS A 244 -44.37 -11.15 96.26
C LYS A 244 -44.16 -12.03 97.49
N ARG A 245 -43.02 -12.71 97.58
CA ARG A 245 -42.65 -13.55 98.74
C ARG A 245 -42.67 -12.75 100.04
N ALA A 246 -42.14 -11.52 100.05
CA ALA A 246 -42.18 -10.65 101.22
C ALA A 246 -43.62 -10.28 101.66
N VAL A 247 -44.52 -10.02 100.70
CA VAL A 247 -45.95 -9.77 100.98
C VAL A 247 -46.66 -11.05 101.45
N GLU A 248 -46.33 -12.21 100.86
CA GLU A 248 -46.86 -13.52 101.25
C GLU A 248 -46.40 -13.91 102.66
N ASP A 249 -45.13 -13.68 103.01
CA ASP A 249 -44.55 -13.86 104.35
C ASP A 249 -45.19 -12.90 105.36
N GLU A 250 -45.44 -11.63 104.99
CA GLU A 250 -46.12 -10.68 105.87
C GLU A 250 -47.59 -11.08 106.10
N GLN A 251 -48.29 -11.55 105.06
CA GLN A 251 -49.63 -12.10 105.20
C GLN A 251 -49.65 -13.37 106.08
N GLN A 252 -48.69 -14.27 105.90
CA GLN A 252 -48.54 -15.45 106.76
C GLN A 252 -48.27 -15.07 108.21
N ARG A 253 -47.41 -14.08 108.48
CA ARG A 253 -47.16 -13.55 109.83
C ARG A 253 -48.42 -12.95 110.45
N ARG A 254 -49.15 -12.08 109.73
CA ARG A 254 -50.43 -11.50 110.19
C ARG A 254 -51.49 -12.59 110.44
N LEU A 255 -51.52 -13.66 109.64
CA LEU A 255 -52.42 -14.80 109.85
C LEU A 255 -52.01 -15.67 111.06
N ALA A 256 -50.71 -15.86 111.29
CA ALA A 256 -50.18 -16.57 112.45
C ALA A 256 -50.42 -15.77 113.75
N GLU A 257 -50.18 -14.46 113.73
CA GLU A 257 -50.49 -13.53 114.82
C GLU A 257 -51.99 -13.56 115.14
N LYS A 258 -52.86 -13.47 114.13
CA LYS A 258 -54.32 -13.58 114.33
C LYS A 258 -54.73 -14.92 114.94
N LYS A 259 -54.13 -16.05 114.51
CA LYS A 259 -54.37 -17.37 115.10
C LYS A 259 -53.91 -17.44 116.56
N ALA A 260 -52.70 -16.96 116.86
CA ALA A 260 -52.18 -16.90 118.23
C ALA A 260 -53.03 -15.98 119.13
N ALA A 261 -53.55 -14.88 118.60
CA ALA A 261 -54.47 -14.00 119.32
C ALA A 261 -55.85 -14.67 119.55
N GLU A 262 -56.37 -15.45 118.58
CA GLU A 262 -57.59 -16.24 118.79
C GLU A 262 -57.37 -17.36 119.83
N GLU A 263 -56.22 -18.04 119.78
CA GLU A 263 -55.86 -19.09 120.74
C GLU A 263 -55.67 -18.52 122.14
N ALA A 264 -54.93 -17.41 122.29
CA ALA A 264 -54.80 -16.69 123.56
C ALA A 264 -56.17 -16.17 124.06
N ALA A 265 -57.06 -15.71 123.18
CA ALA A 265 -58.42 -15.32 123.55
C ALA A 265 -59.29 -16.52 123.97
N ARG A 266 -59.10 -17.70 123.35
CA ARG A 266 -59.76 -18.96 123.77
C ARG A 266 -59.25 -19.41 125.12
N VAL A 267 -57.93 -19.41 125.36
CA VAL A 267 -57.33 -19.73 126.67
C VAL A 267 -57.80 -18.74 127.73
N ALA A 268 -57.73 -17.43 127.49
CA ALA A 268 -58.23 -16.43 128.44
C ALA A 268 -59.75 -16.51 128.66
N ALA A 269 -60.53 -16.93 127.66
CA ALA A 269 -61.95 -17.21 127.84
C ALA A 269 -62.21 -18.51 128.62
N GLU A 270 -61.36 -19.52 128.49
CA GLU A 270 -61.43 -20.73 129.30
C GLU A 270 -60.96 -20.48 130.74
N GLU A 271 -59.91 -19.70 130.96
CA GLU A 271 -59.49 -19.24 132.29
C GLU A 271 -60.56 -18.38 132.94
N ARG A 272 -61.23 -17.48 132.19
CA ARG A 272 -62.41 -16.74 132.68
C ARG A 272 -63.57 -17.67 133.01
N LYS A 273 -63.84 -18.71 132.21
CA LYS A 273 -64.85 -19.73 132.54
C LYS A 273 -64.47 -20.52 133.78
N ARG A 274 -63.24 -21.00 133.91
CA ARG A 274 -62.71 -21.69 135.09
C ARG A 274 -62.71 -20.79 136.32
N ALA A 275 -62.47 -19.48 136.17
CA ALA A 275 -62.56 -18.49 137.25
C ALA A 275 -64.02 -18.19 137.63
N GLU A 276 -64.94 -18.09 136.67
CA GLU A 276 -66.38 -17.95 136.92
C GLU A 276 -66.96 -19.24 137.51
N GLU A 277 -66.50 -20.41 137.08
CA GLU A 277 -66.85 -21.72 137.65
C GLU A 277 -66.24 -21.88 139.04
N ALA A 278 -65.01 -21.43 139.29
CA ALA A 278 -64.42 -21.38 140.63
C ALA A 278 -65.16 -20.38 141.53
N GLU A 279 -65.60 -19.24 141.01
CA GLU A 279 -66.42 -18.28 141.76
C GLU A 279 -67.84 -18.80 141.98
N ARG A 280 -68.44 -19.51 141.00
CA ARG A 280 -69.69 -20.24 141.16
C ARG A 280 -69.53 -21.35 142.19
N HIS A 281 -68.44 -22.11 142.18
CA HIS A 281 -68.13 -23.12 143.20
C HIS A 281 -67.88 -22.47 144.57
N ARG A 282 -67.29 -21.27 144.64
CA ARG A 282 -67.13 -20.51 145.88
C ARG A 282 -68.47 -19.97 146.39
N ARG A 283 -69.31 -19.41 145.52
CA ARG A 283 -70.70 -18.99 145.81
C ARG A 283 -71.62 -20.18 146.08
N ILE A 284 -71.34 -21.37 145.56
CA ILE A 284 -72.02 -22.64 145.89
C ILE A 284 -71.48 -23.22 147.19
N ALA A 285 -70.21 -23.01 147.56
CA ALA A 285 -69.67 -23.36 148.87
C ALA A 285 -70.15 -22.38 149.96
N GLU A 286 -70.32 -21.10 149.63
CA GLU A 286 -70.89 -20.07 150.49
C GLU A 286 -72.41 -20.22 150.62
N LYS A 287 -73.11 -20.51 149.50
CA LYS A 287 -74.51 -20.97 149.57
C LYS A 287 -74.62 -22.30 150.30
N LYS A 288 -73.73 -23.27 150.13
CA LYS A 288 -73.72 -24.51 150.93
C LYS A 288 -73.36 -24.27 152.38
N ALA A 289 -72.56 -23.27 152.74
CA ALA A 289 -72.42 -22.87 154.15
C ALA A 289 -73.73 -22.27 154.69
N ALA A 290 -74.44 -21.45 153.90
CA ALA A 290 -75.75 -20.91 154.25
C ALA A 290 -76.92 -21.92 154.14
N GLU A 291 -76.72 -23.03 153.42
CA GLU A 291 -77.71 -24.07 153.12
C GLU A 291 -77.46 -25.32 153.98
N GLU A 292 -76.24 -25.65 154.38
CA GLU A 292 -75.99 -26.54 155.52
C GLU A 292 -76.41 -25.85 156.84
N ALA A 293 -76.41 -24.52 156.88
CA ALA A 293 -77.05 -23.72 157.95
C ALA A 293 -78.57 -23.49 157.75
N GLY A 294 -79.18 -23.95 156.66
CA GLY A 294 -80.58 -23.62 156.31
C GLY A 294 -81.47 -24.76 155.81
N ARG A 295 -80.89 -25.87 155.35
CA ARG A 295 -81.52 -27.04 154.71
C ARG A 295 -80.58 -28.28 154.79
N ALA A 296 -80.70 -29.21 155.73
CA ALA A 296 -81.73 -29.44 156.76
C ALA A 296 -83.18 -29.63 156.26
N ALA A 297 -83.46 -29.44 154.95
CA ALA A 297 -84.80 -29.42 154.39
C ALA A 297 -84.79 -29.53 152.84
N ALA A 298 -84.95 -30.77 152.33
CA ALA A 298 -85.32 -31.18 150.96
C ALA A 298 -84.39 -30.81 149.76
N GLU A 299 -83.86 -31.86 149.09
CA GLU A 299 -84.38 -32.43 147.81
C GLU A 299 -84.84 -31.46 146.66
N GLU A 300 -84.66 -31.70 145.33
CA GLU A 300 -84.12 -32.85 144.56
C GLU A 300 -83.95 -32.57 143.01
N GLN A 301 -83.02 -33.28 142.31
CA GLN A 301 -82.89 -33.66 140.83
C GLN A 301 -82.81 -32.70 139.59
N HIS A 302 -81.90 -33.08 138.63
CA HIS A 302 -81.97 -33.18 137.11
C HIS A 302 -82.20 -31.97 136.12
N ARG A 303 -81.82 -31.95 134.79
CA ARG A 303 -80.82 -32.62 133.86
C ARG A 303 -80.86 -32.10 132.36
N ALA A 304 -79.77 -32.27 131.52
CA ALA A 304 -79.65 -32.24 130.00
C ALA A 304 -79.59 -30.86 129.22
N ALA A 305 -79.20 -30.65 127.91
CA ALA A 305 -78.34 -31.29 126.84
C ALA A 305 -78.12 -30.34 125.56
N GLY A 306 -77.40 -30.71 124.46
CA GLY A 306 -77.20 -29.86 123.20
C GLY A 306 -76.41 -30.46 121.95
N SER A 307 -76.36 -29.79 120.77
CA SER A 307 -75.74 -30.20 119.44
C SER A 307 -75.73 -29.04 118.34
N ALA A 308 -75.22 -29.02 117.06
CA ALA A 308 -74.15 -29.67 116.21
C ALA A 308 -74.03 -29.03 114.74
N ALA A 309 -73.21 -29.57 113.78
CA ALA A 309 -73.08 -29.31 112.28
C ALA A 309 -72.29 -28.04 111.77
N ALA A 310 -71.90 -27.73 110.48
CA ALA A 310 -71.51 -28.32 109.13
C ALA A 310 -71.10 -27.14 108.15
N ARG A 311 -70.68 -27.09 106.83
CA ARG A 311 -70.09 -27.82 105.62
C ARG A 311 -69.79 -26.72 104.49
N ALA A 312 -69.34 -26.78 103.20
CA ALA A 312 -68.62 -27.60 102.14
C ALA A 312 -68.55 -26.69 100.81
N ALA A 313 -67.94 -26.87 99.58
CA ALA A 313 -66.94 -27.70 98.81
C ALA A 313 -66.59 -27.02 97.40
N ASP A 314 -66.15 -27.77 96.34
CA ASP A 314 -66.13 -27.52 94.83
C ASP A 314 -64.83 -27.19 93.98
N GLU A 315 -64.81 -27.41 92.62
CA GLU A 315 -63.59 -27.62 91.74
C GLU A 315 -63.71 -27.41 90.15
N ALA A 316 -62.68 -27.68 89.26
CA ALA A 316 -62.72 -27.62 87.74
C ALA A 316 -61.48 -28.20 86.90
N GLN A 317 -61.57 -28.48 85.55
CA GLN A 317 -60.42 -28.88 84.63
C GLN A 317 -60.64 -28.90 83.04
N VAL A 318 -59.67 -29.44 82.21
CA VAL A 318 -59.63 -29.83 80.72
C VAL A 318 -59.28 -28.73 79.64
N SER A 319 -58.52 -28.80 78.49
CA SER A 319 -57.67 -29.73 77.61
C SER A 319 -58.25 -30.34 76.26
N ALA A 320 -57.58 -30.68 75.11
CA ALA A 320 -56.35 -30.28 74.33
C ALA A 320 -56.27 -30.95 72.87
N ALA A 321 -55.42 -30.52 71.88
CA ALA A 321 -55.21 -31.13 70.50
C ALA A 321 -53.84 -30.78 69.77
N GLY A 322 -53.42 -31.45 68.66
CA GLY A 322 -52.02 -31.40 68.11
C GLY A 322 -51.76 -31.27 66.57
N ALA A 323 -50.46 -31.16 66.16
CA ALA A 323 -49.97 -30.78 64.81
C ALA A 323 -48.64 -31.48 64.40
N GLY A 324 -48.31 -31.57 63.09
CA GLY A 324 -47.22 -32.40 62.54
C GLY A 324 -45.85 -31.72 62.34
N THR A 325 -44.79 -32.51 62.11
CA THR A 325 -43.38 -32.05 62.15
C THR A 325 -42.53 -32.52 60.96
N VAL A 326 -41.84 -31.60 60.26
CA VAL A 326 -40.81 -31.89 59.25
C VAL A 326 -39.50 -32.30 59.89
N GLU A 327 -39.09 -33.55 59.63
CA GLU A 327 -37.83 -34.16 60.05
C GLU A 327 -36.65 -33.86 59.11
N ALA A 328 -36.92 -33.74 57.81
CA ALA A 328 -35.91 -33.52 56.78
C ALA A 328 -36.52 -32.84 55.54
N VAL A 329 -35.74 -31.99 54.89
CA VAL A 329 -35.96 -31.53 53.51
C VAL A 329 -34.67 -31.77 52.76
N GLY A 330 -34.73 -32.35 51.56
CA GLY A 330 -33.55 -32.73 50.80
C GLY A 330 -33.79 -32.78 49.30
N PHE A 331 -32.70 -32.93 48.57
CA PHE A 331 -32.65 -33.02 47.11
C PHE A 331 -31.85 -34.26 46.70
N LYS A 332 -32.30 -34.92 45.64
CA LYS A 332 -31.60 -36.01 44.98
C LYS A 332 -31.72 -35.83 43.47
N GLN A 333 -30.59 -35.69 42.79
CA GLN A 333 -30.57 -35.81 41.35
C GLN A 333 -30.75 -37.30 40.99
N LEU A 334 -31.69 -37.58 40.09
CA LEU A 334 -31.83 -38.85 39.37
C LEU A 334 -31.57 -38.56 37.88
N ASP A 335 -31.51 -39.59 37.05
CA ASP A 335 -31.04 -39.47 35.66
C ASP A 335 -31.94 -38.53 34.81
N ASP A 336 -33.26 -38.76 34.85
CA ASP A 336 -34.26 -37.95 34.13
C ASP A 336 -34.96 -36.86 34.97
N VAL A 337 -34.88 -36.94 36.30
CA VAL A 337 -35.62 -36.03 37.20
C VAL A 337 -34.77 -35.50 38.35
N SER A 338 -34.99 -34.23 38.70
CA SER A 338 -34.53 -33.67 39.96
C SER A 338 -35.62 -33.87 41.02
N ARG A 339 -35.35 -34.72 42.01
CA ARG A 339 -36.28 -35.07 43.08
C ARG A 339 -36.02 -34.25 44.33
N ILE A 340 -37.00 -33.44 44.75
CA ILE A 340 -37.04 -32.85 46.09
C ILE A 340 -37.89 -33.77 46.97
N PHE A 341 -37.44 -34.01 48.20
CA PHE A 341 -38.20 -34.79 49.18
C PHE A 341 -38.33 -34.04 50.51
N VAL A 342 -39.49 -34.15 51.13
CA VAL A 342 -39.77 -33.64 52.47
C VAL A 342 -40.30 -34.80 53.31
N ARG A 343 -39.64 -35.10 54.42
CA ARG A 343 -40.09 -36.12 55.38
C ARG A 343 -40.71 -35.47 56.60
N THR A 344 -41.89 -35.93 56.97
CA THR A 344 -42.65 -35.57 58.18
C THR A 344 -42.86 -36.78 59.08
N ASP A 345 -43.09 -36.52 60.37
CA ASP A 345 -43.45 -37.51 61.40
C ASP A 345 -44.76 -38.25 61.11
N SER A 346 -45.62 -37.67 60.28
CA SER A 346 -46.98 -38.10 59.97
C SER A 346 -47.38 -37.63 58.56
N PRO A 347 -48.42 -38.20 57.93
CA PRO A 347 -48.93 -37.69 56.64
C PRO A 347 -49.59 -36.31 56.81
N VAL A 348 -48.91 -35.24 56.39
CA VAL A 348 -49.42 -33.86 56.44
C VAL A 348 -50.20 -33.47 55.19
N ARG A 349 -51.09 -32.49 55.30
CA ARG A 349 -51.80 -31.88 54.16
C ARG A 349 -50.89 -30.88 53.44
N TYR A 350 -50.85 -30.93 52.11
CA TYR A 350 -50.02 -30.02 51.32
C TYR A 350 -50.77 -29.41 50.11
N SER A 351 -50.24 -28.29 49.62
CA SER A 351 -50.62 -27.65 48.35
C SER A 351 -49.36 -27.18 47.63
N ILE A 352 -49.28 -27.39 46.32
CA ILE A 352 -48.15 -26.98 45.48
C ILE A 352 -48.62 -26.11 44.31
N GLY A 353 -47.84 -25.10 43.92
CA GLY A 353 -48.12 -24.26 42.75
C GLY A 353 -46.99 -23.30 42.39
N GLU A 354 -47.00 -22.76 41.17
CA GLU A 354 -46.11 -21.69 40.73
C GLU A 354 -46.62 -20.35 41.28
N THR A 355 -45.82 -19.64 42.07
CA THR A 355 -46.20 -18.34 42.67
C THR A 355 -45.77 -17.16 41.80
N HIS A 356 -44.59 -17.29 41.21
CA HIS A 356 -43.98 -16.37 40.25
C HIS A 356 -43.26 -17.20 39.18
N PRO A 357 -42.99 -16.67 37.98
CA PRO A 357 -42.34 -17.43 36.91
C PRO A 357 -41.03 -18.07 37.37
N GLY A 358 -40.98 -19.41 37.37
CA GLY A 358 -39.81 -20.16 37.84
C GLY A 358 -39.66 -20.30 39.36
N VAL A 359 -40.69 -19.98 40.15
CA VAL A 359 -40.72 -20.23 41.61
C VAL A 359 -41.93 -21.08 41.97
N ILE A 360 -41.69 -22.32 42.37
CA ILE A 360 -42.71 -23.24 42.86
C ILE A 360 -42.72 -23.22 44.39
N LEU A 361 -43.90 -23.10 45.00
CA LEU A 361 -44.07 -23.17 46.45
C LEU A 361 -44.80 -24.45 46.82
N LEU A 362 -44.16 -25.30 47.63
CA LEU A 362 -44.81 -26.40 48.35
C LEU A 362 -45.14 -25.91 49.77
N LYS A 363 -46.44 -25.70 50.04
CA LYS A 363 -46.95 -25.33 51.36
C LYS A 363 -47.50 -26.57 52.08
N LEU A 364 -46.99 -26.83 53.28
CA LEU A 364 -47.49 -27.85 54.22
C LEU A 364 -48.32 -27.17 55.30
N ILE A 365 -49.54 -27.65 55.52
CA ILE A 365 -50.55 -27.04 56.41
C ILE A 365 -50.45 -27.70 57.79
N ASP A 366 -50.70 -26.96 58.88
CA ASP A 366 -50.66 -27.46 60.27
C ASP A 366 -49.32 -28.14 60.64
N THR A 367 -48.21 -27.62 60.10
CA THR A 367 -46.91 -28.29 60.07
C THR A 367 -45.80 -27.38 60.62
N ARG A 368 -44.86 -27.94 61.39
CA ARG A 368 -43.71 -27.24 61.96
C ARG A 368 -42.39 -27.86 61.48
N ILE A 369 -41.28 -27.10 61.48
CA ILE A 369 -39.94 -27.67 61.21
C ILE A 369 -39.28 -28.06 62.54
N GLY A 370 -39.01 -29.36 62.74
CA GLY A 370 -38.55 -29.91 64.02
C GLY A 370 -37.09 -29.58 64.38
N ARG A 371 -36.21 -29.38 63.39
CA ARG A 371 -34.80 -29.04 63.61
C ARG A 371 -34.42 -27.75 62.91
N LYS A 372 -33.74 -26.82 63.61
CA LYS A 372 -33.27 -25.54 63.04
C LYS A 372 -32.43 -25.71 61.77
N ASN A 373 -31.67 -26.80 61.64
CA ASN A 373 -30.85 -27.08 60.46
C ASN A 373 -31.68 -27.27 59.18
N ASN A 374 -32.90 -27.80 59.30
CA ASN A 374 -33.81 -28.06 58.17
C ASN A 374 -34.43 -26.76 57.61
N ARG A 375 -34.11 -25.59 58.18
CA ARG A 375 -34.46 -24.26 57.68
C ARG A 375 -33.35 -23.62 56.85
N ARG A 376 -32.21 -24.31 56.64
CA ARG A 376 -31.14 -23.82 55.78
C ARG A 376 -31.57 -24.03 54.32
N PRO A 377 -31.51 -22.98 53.47
CA PRO A 377 -31.61 -23.19 52.04
C PRO A 377 -30.39 -23.99 51.56
N PHE A 378 -30.56 -24.76 50.50
CA PHE A 378 -29.44 -25.44 49.86
C PHE A 378 -29.45 -25.23 48.34
N ASP A 379 -28.27 -24.85 47.85
CA ASP A 379 -28.02 -24.55 46.45
C ASP A 379 -27.89 -25.86 45.65
N THR A 380 -28.66 -25.94 44.57
CA THR A 380 -28.67 -27.08 43.64
C THR A 380 -28.24 -26.65 42.23
N SER A 381 -27.71 -25.43 42.10
CA SER A 381 -27.28 -24.84 40.82
C SER A 381 -26.22 -25.69 40.10
N PHE A 382 -25.32 -26.30 40.86
CA PHE A 382 -24.24 -27.18 40.38
C PHE A 382 -24.69 -28.53 39.81
N PHE A 383 -25.94 -28.96 40.05
CA PHE A 383 -26.47 -30.20 39.48
C PHE A 383 -27.10 -29.95 38.10
N GLU A 384 -27.05 -30.94 37.21
CA GLU A 384 -27.62 -30.89 35.86
C GLU A 384 -29.17 -31.05 35.84
N GLY A 385 -29.85 -30.28 36.67
CA GLY A 385 -31.30 -30.30 36.85
C GLY A 385 -31.94 -28.91 36.74
N PRO A 386 -33.25 -28.83 36.49
CA PRO A 386 -33.98 -27.55 36.38
C PRO A 386 -34.07 -26.79 37.71
N VAL A 387 -33.83 -27.41 38.86
CA VAL A 387 -33.84 -26.74 40.17
C VAL A 387 -32.56 -25.93 40.37
N ALA A 388 -32.69 -24.70 40.88
CA ALA A 388 -31.59 -23.83 41.28
C ALA A 388 -31.42 -23.81 42.81
N MET A 389 -32.50 -23.60 43.56
CA MET A 389 -32.45 -23.39 45.02
C MET A 389 -33.67 -24.03 45.68
N VAL A 390 -33.48 -24.58 46.89
CA VAL A 390 -34.57 -25.05 47.75
C VAL A 390 -34.46 -24.37 49.11
N SER A 391 -35.52 -23.68 49.53
CA SER A 391 -35.55 -22.78 50.67
C SER A 391 -36.70 -23.14 51.64
N PRO A 392 -36.47 -23.97 52.67
CA PRO A 392 -37.50 -24.32 53.64
C PRO A 392 -37.68 -23.22 54.70
N THR A 393 -38.85 -22.58 54.69
CA THR A 393 -39.23 -21.51 55.62
C THR A 393 -40.44 -21.90 56.46
N VAL A 394 -40.64 -21.22 57.60
CA VAL A 394 -41.83 -21.39 58.45
C VAL A 394 -42.62 -20.10 58.37
N HIS A 395 -43.89 -20.19 58.00
CA HIS A 395 -44.79 -19.07 57.75
C HIS A 395 -46.07 -19.24 58.58
N GLY A 396 -46.04 -18.76 59.82
CA GLY A 396 -47.13 -18.95 60.78
C GLY A 396 -47.19 -20.39 61.29
N ASP A 397 -48.30 -21.06 61.00
CA ASP A 397 -48.62 -22.47 61.28
C ASP A 397 -48.26 -23.43 60.14
N ALA A 398 -47.77 -22.90 59.02
CA ALA A 398 -47.41 -23.65 57.82
C ALA A 398 -45.88 -23.70 57.58
N VAL A 399 -45.44 -24.75 56.88
CA VAL A 399 -44.09 -24.82 56.29
C VAL A 399 -44.18 -24.47 54.81
N HIS A 400 -43.31 -23.56 54.36
CA HIS A 400 -43.22 -23.10 52.99
C HIS A 400 -41.86 -23.54 52.43
N VAL A 401 -41.84 -24.59 51.61
CA VAL A 401 -40.65 -25.00 50.84
C VAL A 401 -40.72 -24.30 49.50
N GLU A 402 -39.95 -23.22 49.36
CA GLU A 402 -39.83 -22.48 48.12
C GLU A 402 -38.74 -23.13 47.23
N ILE A 403 -39.04 -23.28 45.95
CA ILE A 403 -38.23 -24.02 44.98
C ILE A 403 -38.01 -23.11 43.77
N THR A 404 -36.82 -22.53 43.67
CA THR A 404 -36.42 -21.69 42.54
C THR A 404 -35.89 -22.57 41.41
N LEU A 405 -36.31 -22.31 40.17
CA LEU A 405 -35.90 -23.04 38.97
C LEU A 405 -34.98 -22.21 38.06
N LYS A 406 -34.04 -22.88 37.40
CA LYS A 406 -33.20 -22.35 36.32
C LYS A 406 -33.97 -22.21 35.01
N SER A 407 -34.86 -23.16 34.74
CA SER A 407 -35.67 -23.29 33.53
C SER A 407 -37.07 -23.77 33.89
N LYS A 408 -38.08 -23.39 33.08
CA LYS A 408 -39.45 -23.90 33.29
C LYS A 408 -39.46 -25.40 32.97
N SER A 409 -39.87 -26.20 33.95
CA SER A 409 -39.85 -27.67 33.90
C SER A 409 -41.22 -28.22 34.35
N PRO A 410 -41.77 -29.26 33.68
CA PRO A 410 -42.91 -30.01 34.19
C PRO A 410 -42.57 -30.67 35.53
N TYR A 411 -43.47 -30.56 36.50
CA TYR A 411 -43.30 -31.16 37.82
C TYR A 411 -44.50 -32.02 38.21
N SER A 412 -44.24 -33.02 39.05
CA SER A 412 -45.26 -33.88 39.66
C SER A 412 -45.00 -34.01 41.16
N ALA A 413 -46.06 -33.87 41.97
CA ALA A 413 -45.97 -34.01 43.42
C ALA A 413 -46.82 -35.19 43.90
N ARG A 414 -46.23 -36.05 44.73
CA ARG A 414 -46.85 -37.28 45.25
C ARG A 414 -46.43 -37.50 46.70
N GLN A 415 -47.29 -38.15 47.50
CA GLN A 415 -47.02 -38.42 48.92
C GLN A 415 -47.11 -39.92 49.19
N GLU A 416 -46.08 -40.46 49.83
CA GLU A 416 -45.96 -41.86 50.23
C GLU A 416 -45.80 -41.89 51.76
N GLY A 417 -46.94 -41.96 52.46
CA GLY A 417 -46.99 -41.88 53.92
C GLY A 417 -46.46 -40.54 54.45
N GLY A 418 -45.37 -40.60 55.21
CA GLY A 418 -44.68 -39.44 55.78
C GLY A 418 -43.71 -38.75 54.82
N GLU A 419 -43.57 -39.17 53.56
CA GLU A 419 -42.66 -38.53 52.60
C GLU A 419 -43.42 -37.91 51.41
N ILE A 420 -43.19 -36.62 51.17
CA ILE A 420 -43.70 -35.89 50.01
C ILE A 420 -42.55 -35.74 49.02
N TYR A 421 -42.76 -36.23 47.80
CA TYR A 421 -41.83 -36.16 46.68
C TYR A 421 -42.34 -35.16 45.64
N VAL A 422 -41.45 -34.25 45.20
CA VAL A 422 -41.69 -33.35 44.07
C VAL A 422 -40.61 -33.60 43.03
N ASP A 423 -40.99 -34.19 41.91
CA ASP A 423 -40.11 -34.57 40.81
C ASP A 423 -40.23 -33.57 39.66
N PHE A 424 -39.10 -32.96 39.26
CA PHE A 424 -38.99 -32.02 38.14
C PHE A 424 -38.29 -32.68 36.96
N GLN A 425 -38.92 -32.70 35.79
CA GLN A 425 -38.35 -33.31 34.58
C GLN A 425 -37.18 -32.51 34.02
N ARG A 426 -36.06 -33.18 33.70
CA ARG A 426 -34.89 -32.54 33.10
C ARG A 426 -35.24 -32.05 31.69
N SER A 427 -35.30 -30.73 31.51
CA SER A 427 -35.49 -30.07 30.21
C SER A 427 -34.25 -30.25 29.32
N GLY A 428 -34.03 -31.47 28.85
CA GLY A 428 -32.81 -31.88 28.15
C GLY A 428 -32.67 -33.38 27.88
N SER A 429 -33.36 -34.29 28.59
CA SER A 429 -33.33 -35.74 28.25
C SER A 429 -34.29 -36.10 27.11
N GLY A 430 -34.11 -35.43 25.97
CA GLY A 430 -34.63 -35.90 24.68
C GLY A 430 -33.89 -37.17 24.28
N ILE A 431 -34.55 -38.33 24.39
CA ILE A 431 -33.99 -39.65 24.11
C ILE A 431 -33.38 -39.69 22.69
N PRO A 432 -32.07 -39.93 22.52
CA PRO A 432 -31.52 -40.25 21.20
C PRO A 432 -32.00 -41.65 20.79
N ALA A 433 -32.56 -41.77 19.60
CA ALA A 433 -33.24 -42.98 19.16
C ALA A 433 -32.30 -44.20 19.05
N SER A 434 -32.43 -45.14 19.99
CA SER A 434 -31.73 -46.42 19.99
C SER A 434 -32.39 -47.42 19.04
N GLY A 435 -31.93 -47.48 17.78
CA GLY A 435 -32.34 -48.58 16.89
C GLY A 435 -32.06 -48.40 15.40
N ARG A 436 -30.84 -48.76 14.95
CA ARG A 436 -30.48 -49.37 13.65
C ARG A 436 -28.95 -49.39 13.47
N PRO A 437 -28.38 -50.26 12.61
CA PRO A 437 -28.92 -51.50 12.07
C PRO A 437 -27.98 -52.73 12.22
N GLN A 438 -28.56 -53.92 12.40
CA GLN A 438 -28.24 -55.22 11.79
C GLN A 438 -29.15 -56.25 12.46
#